data_AF-A0A534SGH7-F1
#
_entry.id   AF-A0A534SGH7-F1
#
_cell.length_a   1.000
_cell.length_b   1.000
_cell.length_c   1.000
_cell.angle_alpha   90.00
_cell.angle_beta   90.00
_cell.angle_gamma   90.00
#
_symmetry.space_group_name_H-M   'P 1'
#
loop_
_entity.id
_entity.type
_entity.pdbx_description
1 polymer ?
#
loop_
_entity_poly.entity_id
_entity_poly.type
_entity_poly.pdbx_seq_one_letter_code
_entity_poly.pdbx_strand_id
1 'polypeptide(L)'
;MALRGRLFWALLCLLCLGLPTLAHATCGEALEETRRDLAAEEQEVRATEQAVRTHKAAALNRDEALRAAMAHPPAGYAQDLARRLVELRRTEVEPKREMLERLRAQHEETRRQWERGHELLYSQLVEARAALQAQTISQEEYCRVREAYMQALRLYQQGIQRYRAGMDFYARALDAYGERFLVPYTQGFSDRRQWEALIRQLEQGDFLQDLLVPMTANAILSSPPDAPPQ
;
A
#
# COMPACT_ATOMS: atom_id res chain seq x y z
N MET A 1 44.22 -57.46 -27.51
CA MET A 1 43.05 -56.57 -27.75
C MET A 1 41.93 -56.68 -26.70
N ALA A 2 42.09 -57.42 -25.58
CA ALA A 2 41.02 -57.58 -24.58
C ALA A 2 41.05 -56.57 -23.40
N LEU A 3 42.12 -55.79 -23.22
CA LEU A 3 42.24 -54.84 -22.10
C LEU A 3 41.60 -53.47 -22.34
N ARG A 4 41.30 -53.08 -23.59
CA ARG A 4 40.70 -51.76 -23.89
C ARG A 4 39.18 -51.70 -23.65
N GLY A 5 38.48 -52.83 -23.69
CA GLY A 5 37.01 -52.87 -23.50
C GLY A 5 36.57 -52.73 -22.03
N ARG A 6 37.39 -53.19 -21.07
CA ARG A 6 37.03 -53.17 -19.64
C ARG A 6 37.15 -51.78 -19.00
N LEU A 7 38.10 -50.95 -19.45
CA LEU A 7 38.25 -49.56 -18.99
C LEU A 7 37.12 -48.66 -19.51
N PHE A 8 36.64 -48.91 -20.73
CA PHE A 8 35.53 -48.15 -21.32
C PHE A 8 34.20 -48.39 -20.57
N TRP A 9 33.90 -49.63 -20.20
CA TRP A 9 32.71 -49.96 -19.41
C TRP A 9 32.77 -49.45 -17.96
N ALA A 10 33.95 -49.46 -17.33
CA ALA A 10 34.12 -48.88 -15.99
C ALA A 10 33.91 -47.36 -15.96
N LEU A 11 34.41 -46.64 -16.98
CA LEU A 11 34.18 -45.20 -17.14
C LEU A 11 32.72 -44.86 -17.46
N LEU A 12 32.04 -45.68 -18.27
CA LEU A 12 30.61 -45.49 -18.58
C LEU A 12 29.72 -45.75 -17.36
N CYS A 13 30.03 -46.76 -16.53
CA CYS A 13 29.31 -47.02 -15.28
C CYS A 13 29.55 -45.94 -14.22
N LEU A 14 30.75 -45.34 -14.16
CA LEU A 14 31.04 -44.19 -13.29
C LEU A 14 30.34 -42.90 -13.75
N LEU A 15 30.17 -42.72 -15.06
CA LEU A 15 29.37 -41.62 -15.63
C LEU A 15 27.86 -41.80 -15.40
N CYS A 16 27.35 -43.04 -15.43
CA CYS A 16 25.93 -43.31 -15.15
C CYS A 16 25.58 -43.36 -13.65
N LEU A 17 26.53 -43.68 -12.77
CA LEU A 17 26.33 -43.61 -11.31
C LEU A 17 26.57 -42.20 -10.74
N GLY A 18 27.19 -41.30 -11.51
CA GLY A 18 27.47 -39.91 -11.12
C GLY A 18 26.41 -38.88 -11.52
N LEU A 19 25.34 -39.27 -12.21
CA LEU A 19 24.30 -38.35 -12.71
C LEU A 19 22.88 -38.85 -12.45
N PRO A 20 22.42 -38.77 -11.18
CA PRO A 20 21.10 -38.23 -10.91
C PRO A 20 21.09 -37.09 -9.88
N THR A 21 22.26 -36.61 -9.43
CA THR A 21 22.34 -35.64 -8.32
C THR A 21 22.34 -34.16 -8.74
N LEU A 22 22.44 -33.83 -10.04
CA LEU A 22 22.46 -32.43 -10.50
C LEU A 22 21.07 -31.81 -10.79
N ALA A 23 19.96 -32.53 -10.55
CA ALA A 23 18.60 -31.99 -10.70
C ALA A 23 17.82 -31.87 -9.39
N HIS A 24 18.42 -32.19 -8.24
CA HIS A 24 17.86 -31.84 -6.94
C HIS A 24 18.42 -30.50 -6.50
N ALA A 25 18.21 -29.45 -7.31
CA ALA A 25 18.29 -28.11 -6.79
C ALA A 25 17.27 -28.05 -5.64
N THR A 26 17.75 -28.05 -4.41
CA THR A 26 16.92 -27.87 -3.22
C THR A 26 16.14 -26.58 -3.44
N CYS A 27 14.86 -26.69 -3.78
CA CYS A 27 13.93 -25.55 -3.81
C CYS A 27 14.02 -24.94 -2.41
N GLY A 28 14.75 -23.83 -2.23
CA GLY A 28 15.50 -23.65 -0.98
C GLY A 28 15.92 -22.23 -0.65
N GLU A 29 16.78 -21.62 -1.47
CA GLU A 29 17.53 -20.45 -0.99
C GLU A 29 16.76 -19.13 -1.08
N ALA A 30 15.91 -18.94 -2.08
CA ALA A 30 15.27 -17.64 -2.34
C ALA A 30 14.05 -17.30 -1.45
N LEU A 31 13.49 -18.26 -0.70
CA LEU A 31 12.29 -18.01 0.13
C LEU A 31 12.62 -17.17 1.38
N GLU A 32 13.73 -17.45 2.03
CA GLU A 32 14.13 -16.75 3.26
C GLU A 32 14.58 -15.32 3.00
N GLU A 33 15.10 -15.04 1.80
CA GLU A 33 15.36 -13.67 1.34
C GLU A 33 14.04 -12.91 1.15
N THR A 34 13.08 -13.47 0.41
CA THR A 34 11.76 -12.84 0.23
C THR A 34 11.04 -12.59 1.56
N ARG A 35 11.16 -13.49 2.54
CA ARG A 35 10.59 -13.30 3.89
C ARG A 35 11.25 -12.14 4.65
N ARG A 36 12.57 -12.00 4.55
CA ARG A 36 13.30 -10.89 5.17
C ARG A 36 12.89 -9.55 4.55
N ASP A 37 12.80 -9.50 3.23
CA ASP A 37 12.36 -8.28 2.53
C ASP A 37 10.93 -7.92 2.91
N LEU A 38 10.03 -8.91 3.03
CA LEU A 38 8.66 -8.66 3.43
C LEU A 38 8.55 -8.16 4.88
N ALA A 39 9.33 -8.71 5.80
CA ALA A 39 9.35 -8.24 7.19
C ALA A 39 9.82 -6.77 7.29
N ALA A 40 10.77 -6.36 6.44
CA ALA A 40 11.19 -4.96 6.34
C ALA A 40 10.04 -4.08 5.81
N GLU A 41 9.33 -4.51 4.77
CA GLU A 41 8.16 -3.79 4.24
C GLU A 41 7.03 -3.65 5.27
N GLU A 42 6.75 -4.69 6.06
CA GLU A 42 5.77 -4.64 7.14
C GLU A 42 6.17 -3.69 8.27
N GLN A 43 7.46 -3.58 8.59
CA GLN A 43 7.95 -2.59 9.53
C GLN A 43 7.73 -1.17 9.00
N GLU A 44 7.99 -0.96 7.71
CA GLU A 44 7.78 0.33 7.07
C GLU A 44 6.28 0.71 6.97
N VAL A 45 5.38 -0.26 6.78
CA VAL A 45 3.93 -0.04 6.88
C VAL A 45 3.57 0.59 8.23
N ARG A 46 4.11 0.08 9.33
CA ARG A 46 3.85 0.62 10.68
C ARG A 46 4.33 2.07 10.81
N ALA A 47 5.47 2.40 10.20
CA ALA A 47 5.97 3.77 10.17
C ALA A 47 5.04 4.69 9.38
N THR A 48 4.58 4.26 8.20
CA THR A 48 3.60 4.99 7.39
C THR A 48 2.27 5.18 8.14
N GLU A 49 1.74 4.16 8.81
CA GLU A 49 0.53 4.27 9.63
C GLU A 49 0.69 5.28 10.79
N GLN A 50 1.86 5.31 11.42
CA GLN A 50 2.15 6.27 12.49
C GLN A 50 2.22 7.70 11.95
N ALA A 51 2.81 7.89 10.76
CA ALA A 51 2.80 9.18 10.08
C ALA A 51 1.37 9.63 9.77
N VAL A 52 0.55 8.77 9.16
CA VAL A 52 -0.87 9.05 8.87
C VAL A 52 -1.64 9.46 10.13
N ARG A 53 -1.44 8.74 11.25
CA ARG A 53 -2.05 9.10 12.54
C ARG A 53 -1.66 10.50 13.00
N THR A 54 -0.39 10.85 12.86
CA THR A 54 0.15 12.17 13.23
C THR A 54 -0.46 13.29 12.37
N HIS A 55 -0.46 13.13 11.05
CA HIS A 55 -1.05 14.11 10.12
C HIS A 55 -2.56 14.26 10.34
N LYS A 56 -3.26 13.16 10.62
CA LYS A 56 -4.70 13.18 10.93
C LYS A 56 -4.99 13.95 12.21
N ALA A 57 -4.21 13.73 13.27
CA ALA A 57 -4.36 14.48 14.51
C ALA A 57 -4.11 15.98 14.29
N ALA A 58 -3.08 16.35 13.53
CA ALA A 58 -2.80 17.75 13.20
C ALA A 58 -3.95 18.38 12.38
N ALA A 59 -4.48 17.68 11.38
CA ALA A 59 -5.62 18.14 10.59
C ALA A 59 -6.89 18.33 11.46
N LEU A 60 -7.17 17.40 12.38
CA LEU A 60 -8.30 17.51 13.30
C LEU A 60 -8.17 18.71 14.24
N ASN A 61 -6.98 18.96 14.79
CA ASN A 61 -6.74 20.13 15.65
C ASN A 61 -6.95 21.44 14.88
N ARG A 62 -6.49 21.53 13.63
CA ARG A 62 -6.72 22.70 12.76
C ARG A 62 -8.20 22.89 12.44
N ASP A 63 -8.94 21.80 12.18
CA ASP A 63 -10.38 21.84 11.90
C ASP A 63 -11.17 22.28 13.14
N GLU A 64 -10.76 21.83 14.33
CA GLU A 64 -11.34 22.29 15.59
C GLU A 64 -11.11 23.78 15.83
N ALA A 65 -9.90 24.28 15.57
CA ALA A 65 -9.60 25.71 15.64
C ALA A 65 -10.47 26.53 14.67
N LEU A 66 -10.65 26.06 13.44
CA LEU A 66 -11.56 26.69 12.48
C LEU A 66 -13.01 26.68 12.99
N ARG A 67 -13.51 25.54 13.49
CA ARG A 67 -14.86 25.43 14.07
C ARG A 67 -15.07 26.40 15.23
N ALA A 68 -14.08 26.53 16.11
CA ALA A 68 -14.12 27.47 17.23
C ALA A 68 -14.19 28.93 16.75
N ALA A 69 -13.39 29.30 15.75
CA ALA A 69 -13.40 30.63 15.14
C ALA A 69 -14.73 30.94 14.43
N MET A 70 -15.32 29.95 13.75
CA MET A 70 -16.64 30.08 13.12
C MET A 70 -17.78 30.20 14.14
N ALA A 71 -17.67 29.55 15.30
CA ALA A 71 -18.67 29.63 16.36
C ALA A 71 -18.66 30.98 17.09
N HIS A 72 -17.49 31.60 17.21
CA HIS A 72 -17.30 32.89 17.89
C HIS A 72 -16.48 33.85 17.01
N PRO A 73 -17.02 34.31 15.86
CA PRO A 73 -16.27 35.13 14.94
C PRO A 73 -16.00 36.52 15.54
N PRO A 74 -14.82 37.12 15.31
CA PRO A 74 -14.50 38.45 15.81
C PRO A 74 -15.42 39.52 15.22
N ALA A 75 -15.68 40.59 15.97
CA ALA A 75 -16.50 41.69 15.48
C ALA A 75 -15.88 42.32 14.23
N GLY A 76 -16.72 42.62 13.22
CA GLY A 76 -16.27 43.28 11.99
C GLY A 76 -15.56 42.39 10.97
N TYR A 77 -15.58 41.05 11.13
CA TYR A 77 -15.09 40.14 10.10
C TYR A 77 -15.86 40.32 8.77
N ALA A 78 -15.21 39.99 7.66
CA ALA A 78 -15.77 40.12 6.31
C ALA A 78 -16.87 39.07 6.03
N GLN A 79 -18.10 39.36 6.47
CA GLN A 79 -19.25 38.44 6.37
C GLN A 79 -19.57 38.00 4.92
N ASP A 80 -19.34 38.90 3.95
CA ASP A 80 -19.48 38.64 2.52
C ASP A 80 -18.55 37.50 2.06
N LEU A 81 -17.27 37.60 2.42
CA LEU A 81 -16.27 36.59 2.06
C LEU A 81 -16.48 35.29 2.83
N ALA A 82 -16.86 35.36 4.12
CA ALA A 82 -17.17 34.18 4.90
C ALA A 82 -18.30 33.35 4.27
N ARG A 83 -19.36 34.01 3.79
CA ARG A 83 -20.46 33.33 3.07
C ARG A 83 -19.96 32.65 1.80
N ARG A 84 -19.14 33.35 1.01
CA ARG A 84 -18.54 32.79 -0.22
C ARG A 84 -17.66 31.57 0.09
N LEU A 85 -16.88 31.61 1.16
CA LEU A 85 -16.06 30.48 1.59
C LEU A 85 -16.88 29.29 2.09
N VAL A 86 -18.03 29.52 2.72
CA VAL A 86 -18.96 28.43 3.07
C VAL A 86 -19.51 27.75 1.80
N GLU A 87 -19.83 28.51 0.76
CA GLU A 87 -20.25 27.96 -0.52
C GLU A 87 -19.14 27.14 -1.16
N LEU A 88 -17.95 27.72 -1.34
CA LEU A 88 -16.79 27.04 -1.92
C LEU A 88 -16.35 25.82 -1.11
N ARG A 89 -16.47 25.87 0.23
CA ARG A 89 -16.23 24.70 1.06
C ARG A 89 -17.12 23.53 0.64
N ARG A 90 -18.42 23.79 0.44
CA ARG A 90 -19.40 22.75 0.08
C ARG A 90 -19.20 22.24 -1.36
N THR A 91 -18.85 23.11 -2.30
CA THR A 91 -18.77 22.73 -3.72
C THR A 91 -17.39 22.22 -4.13
N GLU A 92 -16.31 22.75 -3.55
CA GLU A 92 -14.94 22.45 -3.98
C GLU A 92 -14.15 21.62 -2.97
N VAL A 93 -14.32 21.87 -1.67
CA VAL A 93 -13.42 21.32 -0.64
C VAL A 93 -13.94 19.98 -0.10
N GLU A 94 -15.19 19.94 0.36
CA GLU A 94 -15.76 18.72 0.96
C GLU A 94 -15.83 17.54 -0.04
N PRO A 95 -16.23 17.71 -1.33
CA PRO A 95 -16.23 16.58 -2.27
C PRO A 95 -14.84 15.97 -2.48
N LYS A 96 -13.80 16.81 -2.45
CA LYS A 96 -12.41 16.38 -2.61
C LYS A 96 -11.86 15.73 -1.33
N ARG A 97 -12.29 16.21 -0.16
CA ARG A 97 -12.02 15.55 1.14
C ARG A 97 -12.73 14.19 1.23
N GLU A 98 -13.97 14.08 0.77
CA GLU A 98 -14.70 12.81 0.70
C GLU A 98 -14.02 11.84 -0.27
N MET A 99 -13.55 12.33 -1.43
CA MET A 99 -12.73 11.52 -2.35
C MET A 99 -11.46 11.01 -1.66
N LEU A 100 -10.75 11.88 -0.92
CA LEU A 100 -9.56 11.50 -0.17
C LEU A 100 -9.82 10.37 0.83
N GLU A 101 -10.91 10.46 1.60
CA GLU A 101 -11.30 9.40 2.55
C GLU A 101 -11.72 8.10 1.86
N ARG A 102 -12.42 8.19 0.72
CA ARG A 102 -12.77 7.01 -0.09
C ARG A 102 -11.52 6.29 -0.60
N LEU A 103 -10.55 7.03 -1.15
CA LEU A 103 -9.29 6.46 -1.63
C LEU A 103 -8.48 5.83 -0.49
N ARG A 104 -8.44 6.45 0.69
CA ARG A 104 -7.83 5.85 1.89
C ARG A 104 -8.51 4.53 2.24
N ALA A 105 -9.84 4.51 2.30
CA ALA A 105 -10.60 3.31 2.61
C ALA A 105 -10.37 2.19 1.58
N GLN A 106 -10.29 2.55 0.30
CA GLN A 106 -9.97 1.60 -0.78
C GLN A 106 -8.59 0.97 -0.57
N HIS A 107 -7.55 1.76 -0.29
CA HIS A 107 -6.22 1.22 0.00
C HIS A 107 -6.21 0.28 1.22
N GLU A 108 -6.93 0.61 2.29
CA GLU A 108 -7.07 -0.28 3.44
C GLU A 108 -7.74 -1.61 3.08
N GLU A 109 -8.82 -1.58 2.30
CA GLU A 109 -9.50 -2.80 1.89
C GLU A 109 -8.59 -3.66 0.99
N THR A 110 -7.90 -3.02 0.04
CA THR A 110 -6.92 -3.68 -0.81
C THR A 110 -5.80 -4.34 0.01
N ARG A 111 -5.24 -3.66 1.04
CA ARG A 111 -4.25 -4.27 1.95
C ARG A 111 -4.82 -5.51 2.64
N ARG A 112 -6.04 -5.43 3.15
CA ARG A 112 -6.69 -6.58 3.81
C ARG A 112 -6.93 -7.74 2.85
N GLN A 113 -7.24 -7.47 1.58
CA GLN A 113 -7.37 -8.52 0.56
C GLN A 113 -6.03 -9.22 0.32
N TRP A 114 -4.95 -8.44 0.20
CA TRP A 114 -3.59 -8.96 0.09
C TRP A 114 -3.19 -9.82 1.30
N GLU A 115 -3.49 -9.38 2.52
CA GLU A 115 -3.24 -10.13 3.76
C GLU A 115 -4.01 -11.46 3.79
N ARG A 116 -5.31 -11.45 3.48
CA ARG A 116 -6.11 -12.69 3.40
C ARG A 116 -5.56 -13.67 2.36
N GLY A 117 -5.13 -13.18 1.21
CA GLY A 117 -4.51 -14.00 0.16
C GLY A 117 -3.19 -14.62 0.62
N HIS A 118 -2.36 -13.84 1.32
CA HIS A 118 -1.11 -14.32 1.90
C HIS A 118 -1.32 -15.40 2.97
N GLU A 119 -2.26 -15.19 3.89
CA GLU A 119 -2.60 -16.15 4.95
C GLU A 119 -3.07 -17.50 4.37
N LEU A 120 -3.93 -17.46 3.34
CA LEU A 120 -4.41 -18.66 2.66
C LEU A 120 -3.28 -19.45 1.99
N LEU A 121 -2.36 -18.76 1.32
CA LEU A 121 -1.25 -19.44 0.64
C LEU A 121 -0.20 -19.95 1.63
N TYR A 122 -0.05 -19.27 2.77
CA TYR A 122 0.78 -19.76 3.86
C TYR A 122 0.22 -21.06 4.46
N SER A 123 -1.10 -21.16 4.68
CA SER A 123 -1.71 -22.39 5.17
C SER A 123 -1.49 -23.57 4.21
N GLN A 124 -1.64 -23.34 2.90
CA GLN A 124 -1.36 -24.34 1.87
C GLN A 124 0.10 -24.83 1.88
N LEU A 125 1.06 -23.92 2.10
CA LEU A 125 2.47 -24.30 2.24
C LEU A 125 2.71 -25.19 3.48
N VAL A 126 2.07 -24.86 4.60
CA VAL A 126 2.17 -25.64 5.85
C VAL A 126 1.57 -27.03 5.65
N GLU A 127 0.40 -27.13 5.03
CA GLU A 127 -0.25 -28.41 4.69
C GLU A 127 0.62 -29.25 3.75
N ALA A 128 1.16 -28.65 2.69
CA ALA A 128 2.05 -29.36 1.76
C ALA A 128 3.33 -29.85 2.46
N ARG A 129 3.87 -29.08 3.42
CA ARG A 129 5.03 -29.53 4.22
C ARG A 129 4.68 -30.73 5.09
N ALA A 130 3.50 -30.74 5.72
CA ALA A 130 3.03 -31.87 6.52
C ALA A 130 2.78 -33.11 5.65
N ALA A 131 2.19 -32.93 4.47
CA ALA A 131 1.96 -33.99 3.49
C ALA A 131 3.28 -34.61 2.99
N LEU A 132 4.30 -33.79 2.72
CA LEU A 132 5.64 -34.27 2.37
C LEU A 132 6.25 -35.10 3.51
N GLN A 133 6.13 -34.65 4.77
CA GLN A 133 6.61 -35.40 5.93
C GLN A 133 5.86 -36.73 6.14
N ALA A 134 4.56 -36.75 5.84
CA ALA A 134 3.73 -37.95 5.85
C ALA A 134 3.92 -38.83 4.61
N GLN A 135 4.78 -38.43 3.66
CA GLN A 135 5.03 -39.11 2.38
C GLN A 135 3.76 -39.29 1.52
N THR A 136 2.78 -38.41 1.68
CA THR A 136 1.52 -38.42 0.91
C THR A 136 1.58 -37.59 -0.37
N ILE A 137 2.62 -36.75 -0.51
CA ILE A 137 2.99 -36.07 -1.75
C ILE A 137 4.48 -36.27 -2.03
N SER A 138 4.86 -36.13 -3.28
CA SER A 138 6.26 -36.14 -3.73
C SER A 138 6.98 -34.83 -3.38
N GLN A 139 8.32 -34.90 -3.37
CA GLN A 139 9.17 -33.71 -3.27
C GLN A 139 8.88 -32.70 -4.41
N GLU A 140 8.57 -33.19 -5.61
CA GLU A 140 8.27 -32.34 -6.76
C GLU A 140 6.97 -31.56 -6.56
N GLU A 141 5.90 -32.21 -6.07
CA GLU A 141 4.64 -31.54 -5.75
C GLU A 141 4.82 -30.48 -4.66
N TYR A 142 5.59 -30.77 -3.61
CA TYR A 142 5.93 -29.79 -2.59
C TYR A 142 6.70 -28.58 -3.17
N CYS A 143 7.67 -28.82 -4.05
CA CYS A 143 8.42 -27.76 -4.72
C CYS A 143 7.51 -26.84 -5.54
N ARG A 144 6.50 -27.39 -6.24
CA ARG A 144 5.53 -26.58 -7.00
C ARG A 144 4.68 -25.69 -6.09
N VAL A 145 4.17 -26.22 -4.98
CA VAL A 145 3.43 -25.41 -3.98
C VAL A 145 4.31 -24.29 -3.43
N ARG A 146 5.56 -24.61 -3.11
CA ARG A 146 6.51 -23.65 -2.58
C ARG A 146 6.86 -22.55 -3.58
N GLU A 147 7.02 -22.88 -4.86
CA GLU A 147 7.26 -21.89 -5.91
C GLU A 147 6.05 -20.97 -6.09
N ALA A 148 4.83 -21.51 -6.09
CA ALA A 148 3.60 -20.72 -6.13
C ALA A 148 3.50 -19.76 -4.92
N TYR A 149 3.81 -20.25 -3.71
CA TYR A 149 3.86 -19.41 -2.51
C TYR A 149 4.89 -18.28 -2.63
N MET A 150 6.09 -18.57 -3.15
CA MET A 150 7.11 -17.54 -3.38
C MET A 150 6.66 -16.47 -4.38
N GLN A 151 6.02 -16.87 -5.47
CA GLN A 151 5.48 -15.92 -6.45
C GLN A 151 4.42 -15.02 -5.81
N ALA A 152 3.53 -15.61 -4.99
CA ALA A 152 2.53 -14.84 -4.28
C ALA A 152 3.11 -13.90 -3.22
N LEU A 153 4.18 -14.28 -2.51
CA LEU A 153 4.88 -13.38 -1.59
C LEU A 153 5.42 -12.14 -2.32
N ARG A 154 5.95 -12.29 -3.54
CA ARG A 154 6.41 -11.15 -4.34
C ARG A 154 5.26 -10.23 -4.75
N LEU A 155 4.11 -10.78 -5.10
CA LEU A 155 2.90 -9.99 -5.40
C LEU A 155 2.37 -9.28 -4.14
N TYR A 156 2.35 -9.98 -3.00
CA TYR A 156 1.99 -9.40 -1.72
C TYR A 156 2.89 -8.23 -1.34
N GLN A 157 4.21 -8.40 -1.50
CA GLN A 157 5.20 -7.34 -1.28
C GLN A 157 4.92 -6.10 -2.15
N GLN A 158 4.63 -6.30 -3.44
CA GLN A 158 4.22 -5.20 -4.33
C GLN A 158 2.92 -4.54 -3.86
N GLY A 159 1.93 -5.33 -3.44
CA GLY A 159 0.67 -4.82 -2.87
C GLY A 159 0.90 -3.94 -1.63
N ILE A 160 1.78 -4.37 -0.72
CA ILE A 160 2.17 -3.61 0.46
C ILE A 160 2.89 -2.30 0.10
N GLN A 161 3.83 -2.33 -0.85
CA GLN A 161 4.51 -1.12 -1.33
C GLN A 161 3.52 -0.12 -1.93
N ARG A 162 2.51 -0.60 -2.67
CA ARG A 162 1.45 0.25 -3.23
C ARG A 162 0.55 0.82 -2.14
N TYR A 163 0.19 0.04 -1.12
CA TYR A 163 -0.53 0.53 0.05
C TYR A 163 0.23 1.67 0.73
N ARG A 164 1.53 1.47 1.00
CA ARG A 164 2.40 2.50 1.60
C ARG A 164 2.40 3.79 0.80
N ALA A 165 2.64 3.70 -0.51
CA ALA A 165 2.61 4.86 -1.40
C ALA A 165 1.25 5.59 -1.35
N GLY A 166 0.14 4.84 -1.30
CA GLY A 166 -1.21 5.40 -1.16
C GLY A 166 -1.42 6.13 0.16
N MET A 167 -0.96 5.57 1.26
CA MET A 167 -1.00 6.20 2.58
C MET A 167 -0.09 7.43 2.68
N ASP A 168 1.06 7.44 2.00
CA ASP A 168 1.92 8.61 1.91
C ASP A 168 1.26 9.76 1.11
N PHE A 169 0.49 9.45 0.05
CA PHE A 169 -0.36 10.46 -0.60
C PHE A 169 -1.45 10.98 0.34
N TYR A 170 -2.10 10.09 1.10
CA TYR A 170 -3.14 10.47 2.06
C TYR A 170 -2.59 11.40 3.15
N ALA A 171 -1.44 11.07 3.74
CA ALA A 171 -0.75 11.90 4.74
C ALA A 171 -0.43 13.30 4.18
N ARG A 172 0.17 13.38 2.99
CA ARG A 172 0.46 14.66 2.33
C ARG A 172 -0.79 15.46 2.01
N ALA A 173 -1.90 14.79 1.67
CA ALA A 173 -3.17 15.46 1.40
C ALA A 173 -3.83 16.01 2.67
N LEU A 174 -3.67 15.35 3.82
CA LEU A 174 -4.10 15.90 5.11
C LEU A 174 -3.33 17.17 5.49
N ASP A 175 -2.01 17.17 5.27
CA ASP A 175 -1.21 18.37 5.47
C ASP A 175 -1.59 19.48 4.50
N ALA A 176 -1.71 19.17 3.22
CA ALA A 176 -2.14 20.14 2.22
C ALA A 176 -3.55 20.69 2.49
N TYR A 177 -4.48 19.86 2.99
CA TYR A 177 -5.80 20.33 3.45
C TYR A 177 -5.67 21.32 4.60
N GLY A 178 -4.78 21.03 5.56
CA GLY A 178 -4.45 21.94 6.66
C GLY A 178 -3.90 23.28 6.17
N GLU A 179 -2.83 23.25 5.39
CA GLU A 179 -2.09 24.44 4.97
C GLU A 179 -2.82 25.26 3.90
N ARG A 180 -3.48 24.61 2.94
CA ARG A 180 -4.12 25.28 1.80
C ARG A 180 -5.55 25.71 2.08
N PHE A 181 -6.21 25.17 3.11
CA PHE A 181 -7.60 25.52 3.44
C PHE A 181 -7.80 25.92 4.90
N LEU A 182 -7.52 25.03 5.86
CA LEU A 182 -7.88 25.29 7.26
C LEU A 182 -7.14 26.51 7.85
N VAL A 183 -5.84 26.62 7.61
CA VAL A 183 -5.01 27.73 8.11
C VAL A 183 -5.45 29.08 7.51
N PRO A 184 -5.50 29.28 6.18
CA PRO A 184 -5.90 30.57 5.61
C PRO A 184 -7.37 30.89 5.89
N TYR A 185 -8.26 29.89 6.04
CA TYR A 185 -9.63 30.14 6.48
C TYR A 185 -9.63 30.71 7.90
N THR A 186 -8.97 30.07 8.85
CA THR A 186 -8.93 30.57 10.24
C THR A 186 -8.28 31.95 10.32
N GLN A 187 -7.18 32.18 9.59
CA GLN A 187 -6.50 33.47 9.58
C GLN A 187 -7.34 34.59 8.95
N GLY A 188 -8.25 34.29 8.03
CA GLY A 188 -9.06 35.33 7.40
C GLY A 188 -10.11 35.98 8.29
N PHE A 189 -10.36 35.42 9.48
CA PHE A 189 -11.11 36.12 10.52
C PHE A 189 -10.38 37.36 11.05
N SER A 190 -9.05 37.40 11.00
CA SER A 190 -8.25 38.57 11.39
C SER A 190 -7.67 39.35 10.20
N ASP A 191 -7.47 38.70 9.05
CA ASP A 191 -6.93 39.33 7.84
C ASP A 191 -7.76 38.99 6.59
N ARG A 192 -8.57 39.96 6.13
CA ARG A 192 -9.41 39.84 4.93
C ARG A 192 -8.65 39.32 3.70
N ARG A 193 -7.37 39.66 3.54
CA ARG A 193 -6.56 39.26 2.38
C ARG A 193 -6.36 37.75 2.30
N GLN A 194 -6.35 37.05 3.44
CA GLN A 194 -6.25 35.59 3.49
C GLN A 194 -7.46 34.94 2.85
N TRP A 195 -8.67 35.44 3.15
CA TRP A 195 -9.90 34.95 2.53
C TRP A 195 -9.97 35.27 1.04
N GLU A 196 -9.55 36.46 0.62
CA GLU A 196 -9.51 36.81 -0.80
C GLU A 196 -8.54 35.91 -1.58
N ALA A 197 -7.37 35.61 -1.02
CA ALA A 197 -6.41 34.68 -1.61
C ALA A 197 -6.97 33.25 -1.66
N LEU A 198 -7.55 32.77 -0.56
CA LEU A 198 -8.15 31.44 -0.49
C LEU A 198 -9.31 31.27 -1.48
N ILE A 199 -10.21 32.26 -1.59
CA ILE A 199 -11.31 32.24 -2.55
C ILE A 199 -10.77 32.12 -3.97
N ARG A 200 -9.80 32.96 -4.35
CA ARG A 200 -9.19 32.90 -5.70
C ARG A 200 -8.57 31.54 -6.00
N GLN A 201 -7.91 30.93 -5.01
CA GLN A 201 -7.34 29.60 -5.16
C GLN A 201 -8.44 28.54 -5.33
N LEU A 202 -9.48 28.55 -4.50
CA LEU A 202 -10.56 27.57 -4.60
C LEU A 202 -11.35 27.70 -5.90
N GLU A 203 -11.51 28.92 -6.43
CA GLU A 203 -12.17 29.19 -7.71
C GLU A 203 -11.37 28.67 -8.93
N GLN A 204 -10.07 28.35 -8.77
CA GLN A 204 -9.31 27.65 -9.81
C GLN A 204 -9.72 26.18 -9.93
N GLY A 205 -10.38 25.61 -8.91
CA GLY A 205 -10.96 24.27 -8.93
C GLY A 205 -9.97 23.11 -8.73
N ASP A 206 -8.68 23.40 -8.61
CA ASP A 206 -7.59 22.42 -8.53
C ASP A 206 -7.21 21.96 -7.11
N PHE A 207 -8.05 22.31 -6.13
CA PHE A 207 -7.81 21.99 -4.72
C PHE A 207 -7.44 20.51 -4.50
N LEU A 208 -6.25 20.21 -3.97
CA LEU A 208 -5.72 18.85 -3.75
C LEU A 208 -5.60 17.97 -5.01
N GLN A 209 -5.84 18.48 -6.21
CA GLN A 209 -5.87 17.67 -7.43
C GLN A 209 -4.51 17.06 -7.74
N ASP A 210 -3.43 17.75 -7.39
CA ASP A 210 -2.04 17.29 -7.46
C ASP A 210 -1.77 16.02 -6.61
N LEU A 211 -2.61 15.74 -5.61
CA LEU A 211 -2.49 14.58 -4.72
C LEU A 211 -3.56 13.52 -5.02
N LEU A 212 -4.78 13.94 -5.33
CA LEU A 212 -5.89 13.02 -5.61
C LEU A 212 -5.68 12.23 -6.90
N VAL A 213 -5.13 12.85 -7.95
CA VAL A 213 -4.86 12.18 -9.23
C VAL A 213 -3.88 11.01 -9.06
N PRO A 214 -2.66 11.20 -8.52
CA PRO A 214 -1.73 10.09 -8.34
C PRO A 214 -2.20 9.07 -7.32
N MET A 215 -2.91 9.48 -6.26
CA MET A 215 -3.51 8.54 -5.31
C MET A 215 -4.57 7.65 -5.96
N THR A 216 -5.40 8.21 -6.86
CA THR A 216 -6.39 7.45 -7.64
C THR A 216 -5.71 6.43 -8.56
N ALA A 217 -4.68 6.86 -9.30
CA ALA A 217 -3.91 5.96 -10.15
C ALA A 217 -3.26 4.83 -9.32
N ASN A 218 -2.71 5.16 -8.14
CA ASN A 218 -2.15 4.17 -7.24
C ASN A 218 -3.22 3.20 -6.72
N ALA A 219 -4.42 3.67 -6.35
CA ALA A 219 -5.52 2.83 -5.89
C ALA A 219 -5.97 1.81 -6.95
N ILE A 220 -6.04 2.21 -8.23
CA ILE A 220 -6.33 1.31 -9.35
C ILE A 220 -5.26 0.22 -9.48
N LEU A 221 -3.98 0.60 -9.36
CA LEU A 221 -2.85 -0.32 -9.48
C LEU A 221 -2.62 -1.20 -8.24
N SER A 222 -3.26 -0.88 -7.12
CA SER A 222 -3.07 -1.61 -5.86
C SER A 222 -3.92 -2.88 -5.79
N SER A 223 -5.04 -2.92 -6.51
CA SER A 223 -6.01 -4.01 -6.45
C SER A 223 -5.35 -5.36 -6.79
N PRO A 224 -5.59 -6.43 -6.00
CA PRO A 224 -5.16 -7.76 -6.38
C PRO A 224 -5.81 -8.15 -7.73
N PRO A 225 -5.10 -8.88 -8.60
CA PRO A 225 -5.72 -9.45 -9.79
C PRO A 225 -6.88 -10.36 -9.36
N ASP A 226 -8.07 -10.12 -9.94
CA ASP A 226 -9.38 -10.65 -9.55
C ASP A 226 -9.35 -11.82 -8.55
N ALA A 227 -9.56 -11.51 -7.27
CA ALA A 227 -10.13 -12.48 -6.36
C ALA A 227 -11.57 -12.73 -6.84
N PRO A 228 -12.01 -13.99 -7.02
CA PRO A 228 -13.38 -14.26 -7.43
C PRO A 228 -14.34 -13.58 -6.44
N PRO A 229 -15.44 -12.97 -6.92
CA PRO A 229 -16.44 -12.40 -6.03
C PRO A 229 -16.95 -13.50 -5.10
N GLN A 230 -17.09 -13.17 -3.81
CA GLN A 230 -17.74 -14.04 -2.81
C GLN A 230 -19.20 -14.28 -3.17
#